data_AF-A0A535IU88-F1
#
_entry.id   AF-A0A535IU88-F1
#
_cell.length_a   1.000
_cell.length_b   1.000
_cell.length_c   1.000
_cell.angle_alpha   90.00
_cell.angle_beta   90.00
_cell.angle_gamma   90.00
#
_symmetry.space_group_name_H-M   'P 1'
#
loop_
_entity.id
_entity.type
_entity.pdbx_description
1 polymer ?
#
loop_
_entity_poly.entity_id
_entity_poly.type
_entity_poly.pdbx_seq_one_letter_code
_entity_poly.pdbx_strand_id
1 'polypeptide(L)'
;MPVRLPLFALSAVTSGLAHGGVPIRPRDLWHAWSFPPGVVLGLAASGALYATGLVRLRQRGRVRAIGGAEMACFALGWAALVVALVSPLHELGGALLSAHMVQHELLMLVAAPLLVLGRPLVPILWALPPAARHGLGRLAWRRSVRAAWAFITRPSVAWTLHATAILLWHLPPFYQRSMLSDSAHAAQHASFLVTALLFWWALLRGQGAPGRAGAAVLYLFGTAVYTGGLGALLTVTDRLWYPLYLGRTAPWGLTPLEDQQLAGLVMWMPGALVYLAAAITLAAMWLREANRRVLRWEALRSAAPLLLVLALAGLIGCDRGPALSAQEAARVTRGGDARRGADAVRRFGCGACHVIPGIAGASGQVGPPLGGVGGRAYIAGVLTNTPENMIRWIVNPRGVDSLTAMPILGVSTPEARDIAAYLYTRR
;
A
#
# COMPACT_ATOMS: atom_id res chain seq x y z
N MET A 1 27.08 -31.35 -3.68
CA MET A 1 26.36 -32.20 -2.70
C MET A 1 24.87 -31.86 -2.79
N PRO A 2 23.97 -32.82 -3.07
CA PRO A 2 22.57 -32.50 -3.29
C PRO A 2 21.90 -32.17 -1.95
N VAL A 3 21.54 -30.90 -1.78
CA VAL A 3 20.78 -30.41 -0.64
C VAL A 3 19.36 -30.96 -0.77
N ARG A 4 19.05 -31.96 0.05
CA ARG A 4 17.70 -32.48 0.25
C ARG A 4 16.81 -31.33 0.76
N LEU A 5 15.70 -31.05 0.07
CA LEU A 5 14.64 -30.21 0.60
C LEU A 5 14.14 -30.81 1.92
N PRO A 6 13.96 -30.03 2.99
CA PRO A 6 13.11 -30.47 4.06
C PRO A 6 11.66 -30.22 3.64
N LEU A 7 11.04 -31.28 3.09
CA LEU A 7 9.65 -31.59 3.39
C LEU A 7 9.58 -31.85 4.92
N PHE A 8 9.34 -30.81 5.72
CA PHE A 8 8.74 -30.99 7.04
C PHE A 8 7.23 -30.90 6.82
N ALA A 9 6.59 -32.02 6.52
CA ALA A 9 6.05 -32.93 7.52
C ALA A 9 4.94 -32.24 8.32
N LEU A 10 3.72 -32.34 7.77
CA LEU A 10 2.54 -32.52 8.60
C LEU A 10 2.83 -33.70 9.53
N SER A 11 3.08 -33.43 10.79
CA SER A 11 3.17 -34.49 11.79
C SER A 11 2.58 -34.02 13.10
N ALA A 12 1.53 -34.74 13.49
CA ALA A 12 0.95 -34.87 14.81
C ALA A 12 0.28 -33.62 15.41
N VAL A 13 -0.97 -33.41 15.00
CA VAL A 13 -1.98 -32.79 15.87
C VAL A 13 -2.16 -33.73 17.06
N THR A 14 -1.58 -33.40 18.20
CA THR A 14 -1.87 -34.08 19.47
C THR A 14 -3.25 -33.64 19.95
N SER A 15 -4.21 -34.53 19.68
CA SER A 15 -5.45 -34.85 20.38
C SER A 15 -5.87 -33.93 21.53
N GLY A 16 -6.75 -32.99 21.22
CA GLY A 16 -7.68 -32.36 22.16
C GLY A 16 -8.92 -31.94 21.37
N LEU A 17 -10.05 -32.62 21.58
CA LEU A 17 -11.30 -32.39 20.83
C LEU A 17 -11.60 -30.90 20.65
N ALA A 18 -11.84 -30.48 19.40
CA ALA A 18 -12.05 -29.11 18.95
C ALA A 18 -12.88 -28.23 19.89
N HIS A 19 -13.90 -28.80 20.53
CA HIS A 19 -14.57 -28.33 21.76
C HIS A 19 -15.32 -29.49 22.44
N GLY A 20 -14.73 -30.68 22.50
CA GLY A 20 -15.38 -31.89 23.04
C GLY A 20 -15.13 -32.16 24.52
N GLY A 21 -14.38 -31.27 25.19
CA GLY A 21 -14.29 -31.24 26.64
C GLY A 21 -15.59 -30.72 27.28
N VAL A 22 -15.70 -30.86 28.61
CA VAL A 22 -16.77 -30.24 29.39
C VAL A 22 -16.81 -28.74 29.05
N PRO A 23 -17.97 -28.17 28.64
CA PRO A 23 -18.06 -26.77 28.27
C PRO A 23 -17.57 -25.88 29.41
N ILE A 24 -16.79 -24.87 29.04
CA ILE A 24 -16.19 -23.95 30.00
C ILE A 24 -17.27 -23.24 30.81
N ARG A 25 -17.03 -23.12 32.13
CA ARG A 25 -17.93 -22.43 33.05
C ARG A 25 -17.42 -21.01 33.32
N PRO A 26 -18.30 -20.06 33.68
CA PRO A 26 -17.90 -18.67 33.92
C PRO A 26 -16.73 -18.49 34.89
N ARG A 27 -16.68 -19.30 35.97
CA ARG A 27 -15.62 -19.27 36.97
C ARG A 27 -14.23 -19.66 36.45
N ASP A 28 -14.19 -20.48 35.40
CA ASP A 28 -12.95 -21.05 34.83
C ASP A 28 -12.46 -20.20 33.64
N LEU A 29 -13.25 -19.21 33.20
CA LEU A 29 -13.00 -18.42 31.99
C LEU A 29 -11.59 -17.80 31.96
N TRP A 30 -11.21 -17.07 32.99
CA TRP A 30 -9.94 -16.32 32.98
C TRP A 30 -8.69 -17.20 32.91
N HIS A 31 -8.82 -18.50 33.20
CA HIS A 31 -7.72 -19.46 33.19
C HIS A 31 -7.68 -20.30 31.91
N ALA A 32 -8.70 -20.25 31.06
CA ALA A 32 -8.83 -21.10 29.88
C ALA A 32 -8.10 -20.54 28.64
N TRP A 33 -6.81 -20.25 28.82
CA TRP A 33 -5.95 -19.90 27.69
C TRP A 33 -5.57 -21.16 26.93
N SER A 34 -5.71 -21.10 25.61
CA SER A 34 -5.42 -22.23 24.72
C SER A 34 -4.25 -21.88 23.81
N PHE A 35 -3.33 -22.83 23.64
CA PHE A 35 -2.12 -22.63 22.86
C PHE A 35 -2.00 -23.68 21.75
N PRO A 36 -2.91 -23.71 20.75
CA PRO A 36 -2.78 -24.64 19.64
C PRO A 36 -1.43 -24.44 18.95
N PRO A 37 -0.56 -25.47 18.84
CA PRO A 37 0.82 -25.29 18.37
C PRO A 37 0.90 -24.59 17.00
N GLY A 38 0.04 -24.95 16.06
CA GLY A 38 0.00 -24.33 14.74
C GLY A 38 -0.34 -22.84 14.77
N VAL A 39 -1.27 -22.43 15.63
CA VAL A 39 -1.66 -21.03 15.82
C VAL A 39 -0.53 -20.23 16.45
N VAL A 40 0.03 -20.74 17.55
CA VAL A 40 1.12 -20.06 18.28
C VAL A 40 2.35 -19.91 17.39
N LEU A 41 2.75 -20.96 16.67
CA LEU A 41 3.87 -20.90 15.73
C LEU A 41 3.61 -19.90 14.60
N GLY A 42 2.39 -19.84 14.05
CA GLY A 42 2.02 -18.88 13.01
C GLY A 42 2.06 -17.42 13.51
N LEU A 43 1.53 -17.16 14.71
CA LEU A 43 1.54 -15.84 15.33
C LEU A 43 2.97 -15.40 15.69
N ALA A 44 3.74 -16.28 16.33
CA ALA A 44 5.14 -16.01 16.67
C ALA A 44 5.99 -15.77 15.41
N ALA A 45 5.85 -16.60 14.37
CA ALA A 45 6.59 -16.43 13.13
C ALA A 45 6.25 -15.12 12.42
N SER A 46 4.96 -14.79 12.28
CA SER A 46 4.53 -13.55 11.64
C SER A 46 4.98 -12.30 12.41
N GLY A 47 4.89 -12.30 13.74
CA GLY A 47 5.37 -11.22 14.60
C GLY A 47 6.89 -11.06 14.53
N ALA A 48 7.64 -12.16 14.66
CA ALA A 48 9.11 -12.15 14.61
C ALA A 48 9.64 -11.70 13.24
N LEU A 49 9.04 -12.17 12.15
CA LEU A 49 9.39 -11.73 10.79
C LEU A 49 9.10 -10.24 10.61
N TYR A 50 7.93 -9.75 11.04
CA TYR A 50 7.62 -8.32 10.92
C TYR A 50 8.61 -7.45 11.71
N ALA A 51 8.86 -7.79 12.98
CA ALA A 51 9.77 -7.05 13.85
C ALA A 51 11.21 -7.05 13.32
N THR A 52 11.74 -8.22 12.95
CA THR A 52 13.09 -8.36 12.37
C THR A 52 13.22 -7.56 11.07
N GLY A 53 12.20 -7.64 10.21
CA GLY A 53 12.13 -6.88 8.97
C GLY A 53 12.17 -5.37 9.19
N LEU A 54 11.41 -4.87 10.16
CA LEU A 54 11.36 -3.46 10.53
C LEU A 54 12.70 -2.96 11.06
N VAL A 55 13.35 -3.73 11.95
CA VAL A 55 14.69 -3.41 12.48
C VAL A 55 15.71 -3.32 11.33
N ARG A 56 15.74 -4.30 10.43
CA ARG A 56 16.66 -4.30 9.28
C ARG A 56 16.40 -3.16 8.30
N LEU A 57 15.14 -2.78 8.08
CA LEU A 57 14.78 -1.63 7.24
C LEU A 57 15.30 -0.32 7.84
N ARG A 58 15.15 -0.15 9.16
CA ARG A 58 15.65 1.05 9.87
C ARG A 58 17.17 1.13 9.86
N GLN A 59 17.87 0.01 10.12
CA GLN A 59 19.34 -0.06 10.09
C GLN A 59 19.94 0.34 8.73
N ARG A 60 19.23 0.13 7.63
CA ARG A 60 19.67 0.53 6.27
C ARG A 60 19.22 1.94 5.85
N GLY A 61 18.82 2.79 6.80
CA GLY A 61 18.40 4.17 6.52
C GLY A 61 17.05 4.29 5.81
N ARG A 62 16.27 3.21 5.68
CA ARG A 62 14.94 3.23 5.02
C ARG A 62 13.81 3.47 6.02
N VAL A 63 14.03 4.38 6.97
CA VAL A 63 13.11 4.65 8.10
C VAL A 63 11.73 5.11 7.62
N ARG A 64 11.65 5.76 6.44
CA ARG A 64 10.39 6.24 5.83
C ARG A 64 9.60 5.17 5.05
N ALA A 65 10.07 3.92 4.99
CA ALA A 65 9.40 2.89 4.19
C ALA A 65 8.08 2.36 4.82
N ILE A 66 7.96 2.42 6.15
CA ILE A 66 6.78 2.02 6.93
C ILE A 66 6.57 3.09 8.00
N GLY A 67 5.41 3.77 8.00
CA GLY A 67 5.07 4.82 8.94
C GLY A 67 4.53 4.29 10.28
N GLY A 68 4.30 5.21 11.21
CA GLY A 68 3.73 4.92 12.54
C GLY A 68 2.37 4.23 12.46
N ALA A 69 1.50 4.71 11.58
CA ALA A 69 0.15 4.19 11.41
C ALA A 69 0.15 2.76 10.88
N GLU A 70 1.02 2.40 9.93
CA GLU A 70 1.12 1.03 9.42
C GLU A 70 1.62 0.07 10.51
N MET A 71 2.57 0.49 11.35
CA MET A 71 3.03 -0.32 12.47
C MET A 71 1.92 -0.55 13.49
N ALA A 72 1.16 0.49 13.82
CA ALA A 72 0.01 0.39 14.73
C ALA A 72 -1.07 -0.53 14.15
N CYS A 73 -1.40 -0.41 12.86
CA CYS A 73 -2.36 -1.29 12.19
C CYS A 73 -1.90 -2.76 12.24
N PHE A 74 -0.63 -3.04 11.96
CA PHE A 74 -0.11 -4.41 12.08
C PHE A 74 -0.20 -4.93 13.51
N ALA A 75 0.25 -4.14 14.49
CA ALA A 75 0.24 -4.55 15.89
C ALA A 75 -1.17 -4.81 16.42
N LEU A 76 -2.12 -3.92 16.12
CA LEU A 76 -3.53 -4.07 16.51
C LEU A 76 -4.19 -5.25 15.79
N GLY A 77 -3.94 -5.43 14.49
CA GLY A 77 -4.47 -6.56 13.74
C GLY A 77 -3.91 -7.90 14.23
N TRP A 78 -2.62 -7.95 14.57
CA TRP A 78 -1.98 -9.13 15.16
C TRP A 78 -2.49 -9.41 16.57
N ALA A 79 -2.68 -8.38 17.40
CA ALA A 79 -3.28 -8.52 18.73
C ALA A 79 -4.72 -9.04 18.66
N ALA A 80 -5.52 -8.59 17.69
CA ALA A 80 -6.86 -9.12 17.46
C ALA A 80 -6.84 -10.62 17.12
N LEU A 81 -5.84 -11.11 16.37
CA LEU A 81 -5.66 -12.55 16.14
C LEU A 81 -5.33 -13.31 17.43
N VAL A 82 -4.47 -12.75 18.29
CA VAL A 82 -4.16 -13.37 19.61
C VAL A 82 -5.43 -13.46 20.46
N VAL A 83 -6.21 -12.39 20.54
CA VAL A 83 -7.48 -12.37 21.28
C VAL A 83 -8.44 -13.42 20.71
N ALA A 84 -8.61 -13.50 19.39
CA ALA A 84 -9.53 -14.45 18.77
C ALA A 84 -9.11 -15.92 18.92
N LEU A 85 -7.80 -16.22 18.90
CA LEU A 85 -7.29 -17.59 18.71
C LEU A 85 -6.56 -18.20 19.90
N VAL A 86 -6.16 -17.41 20.90
CA VAL A 86 -5.33 -17.87 22.04
C VAL A 86 -5.96 -17.52 23.40
N SER A 87 -6.77 -16.45 23.43
CA SER A 87 -7.42 -16.03 24.68
C SER A 87 -8.59 -16.95 25.07
N PRO A 88 -9.13 -16.80 26.30
CA PRO A 88 -10.33 -17.51 26.74
C PRO A 88 -11.55 -17.39 25.81
N LEU A 89 -11.58 -16.38 24.94
CA LEU A 89 -12.59 -16.29 23.88
C LEU A 89 -12.62 -17.53 22.99
N HIS A 90 -11.47 -18.19 22.79
CA HIS A 90 -11.38 -19.43 22.02
C HIS A 90 -12.17 -20.57 22.67
N GLU A 91 -11.93 -20.83 23.94
CA GLU A 91 -12.64 -21.88 24.67
C GLU A 91 -14.12 -21.51 24.88
N LEU A 92 -14.42 -20.21 25.03
CA LEU A 92 -15.79 -19.72 25.15
C LEU A 92 -16.61 -19.99 23.88
N GLY A 93 -16.01 -19.95 22.70
CA GLY A 93 -16.68 -20.32 21.44
C GLY A 93 -17.19 -21.77 21.41
N GLY A 94 -16.56 -22.66 22.18
CA GLY A 94 -17.02 -24.03 22.37
C GLY A 94 -18.26 -24.18 23.27
N ALA A 95 -18.53 -23.17 24.11
CA ALA A 95 -19.68 -23.14 25.02
C ALA A 95 -20.82 -22.27 24.50
N LEU A 96 -20.51 -21.18 23.80
CA LEU A 96 -21.45 -20.19 23.28
C LEU A 96 -21.20 -19.93 21.78
N LEU A 97 -22.26 -20.09 20.98
CA LEU A 97 -22.29 -19.73 19.57
C LEU A 97 -22.04 -18.23 19.39
N SER A 98 -22.57 -17.39 20.29
CA SER A 98 -22.35 -15.94 20.23
C SER A 98 -20.87 -15.58 20.37
N ALA A 99 -20.14 -16.20 21.30
CA ALA A 99 -18.70 -16.02 21.45
C ALA A 99 -17.92 -16.54 20.24
N HIS A 100 -18.35 -17.66 19.67
CA HIS A 100 -17.77 -18.19 18.44
C HIS A 100 -17.96 -17.21 17.26
N MET A 101 -19.11 -16.56 17.15
CA MET A 101 -19.32 -15.49 16.17
C MET A 101 -18.43 -14.27 16.46
N VAL A 102 -18.22 -13.87 17.71
CA VAL A 102 -17.25 -12.82 18.05
C VAL A 102 -15.85 -13.17 17.54
N GLN A 103 -15.42 -14.44 17.62
CA GLN A 103 -14.14 -14.86 17.04
C GLN A 103 -14.10 -14.63 15.53
N HIS A 104 -15.13 -15.07 14.80
CA HIS A 104 -15.22 -14.87 13.35
C HIS A 104 -15.17 -13.38 12.98
N GLU A 105 -15.94 -12.54 13.68
CA GLU A 105 -15.97 -11.09 13.48
C GLU A 105 -14.60 -10.45 13.74
N LEU A 106 -13.91 -10.83 14.82
CA LEU A 106 -12.55 -10.35 15.10
C LEU A 106 -11.56 -10.73 13.98
N LEU A 107 -11.63 -11.95 13.46
CA LEU A 107 -10.76 -12.39 12.37
C LEU A 107 -11.03 -11.59 11.08
N MET A 108 -12.30 -11.44 10.69
CA MET A 108 -12.68 -10.92 9.37
C MET A 108 -12.79 -9.39 9.33
N LEU A 109 -13.29 -8.75 10.38
CA LEU A 109 -13.58 -7.31 10.42
C LEU A 109 -12.53 -6.47 11.12
N VAL A 110 -11.76 -7.06 12.03
CA VAL A 110 -10.74 -6.33 12.80
C VAL A 110 -9.36 -6.72 12.33
N ALA A 111 -8.98 -7.98 12.48
CA ALA A 111 -7.63 -8.44 12.17
C ALA A 111 -7.30 -8.29 10.67
N ALA A 112 -8.12 -8.83 9.77
CA ALA A 112 -7.83 -8.79 8.34
C ALA A 112 -7.62 -7.38 7.75
N PRO A 113 -8.51 -6.38 7.93
CA PRO A 113 -8.30 -5.06 7.36
C PRO A 113 -7.09 -4.34 7.99
N LEU A 114 -6.90 -4.46 9.30
CA LEU A 114 -5.75 -3.85 10.00
C LEU A 114 -4.42 -4.46 9.52
N LEU A 115 -4.37 -5.79 9.35
CA LEU A 115 -3.19 -6.46 8.79
C LEU A 115 -2.94 -6.04 7.33
N VAL A 116 -3.97 -5.88 6.50
CA VAL A 116 -3.82 -5.38 5.12
C VAL A 116 -3.27 -3.95 5.14
N LEU A 117 -3.79 -3.07 6.00
CA LEU A 117 -3.33 -1.68 6.14
C LEU A 117 -1.90 -1.60 6.65
N GLY A 118 -1.47 -2.51 7.53
CA GLY A 118 -0.13 -2.55 8.12
C GLY A 118 1.01 -2.91 7.18
N ARG A 119 0.73 -3.20 5.90
CA ARG A 119 1.72 -3.52 4.84
C ARG A 119 2.75 -4.60 5.23
N PRO A 120 2.35 -5.73 5.85
CA PRO A 120 3.26 -6.68 6.48
C PRO A 120 4.24 -7.33 5.50
N LEU A 121 3.86 -7.46 4.23
CA LEU A 121 4.71 -8.07 3.21
C LEU A 121 6.06 -7.35 3.04
N VAL A 122 6.10 -6.02 3.21
CA VAL A 122 7.35 -5.27 3.05
C VAL A 122 8.34 -5.60 4.17
N PRO A 123 8.02 -5.44 5.47
CA PRO A 123 8.89 -5.91 6.55
C PRO A 123 9.21 -7.41 6.47
N ILE A 124 8.23 -8.27 6.26
CA ILE A 124 8.44 -9.73 6.24
C ILE A 124 9.47 -10.14 5.17
N LEU A 125 9.40 -9.57 3.96
CA LEU A 125 10.39 -9.84 2.90
C LEU A 125 11.80 -9.36 3.26
N TRP A 126 11.91 -8.32 4.10
CA TRP A 126 13.20 -7.80 4.58
C TRP A 126 13.77 -8.57 5.78
N ALA A 127 12.94 -9.37 6.47
CA ALA A 127 13.38 -10.31 7.49
C ALA A 127 14.12 -11.52 6.89
N LEU A 128 13.86 -11.82 5.62
CA LEU A 128 14.51 -12.93 4.92
C LEU A 128 15.94 -12.59 4.49
N PRO A 129 16.84 -13.60 4.41
CA PRO A 129 18.16 -13.41 3.80
C PRO A 129 18.06 -12.92 2.36
N PRO A 130 19.08 -12.19 1.83
CA PRO A 130 19.05 -11.66 0.47
C PRO A 130 18.72 -12.71 -0.59
N ALA A 131 19.32 -13.91 -0.52
CA ALA A 131 19.09 -15.00 -1.45
C ALA A 131 17.60 -15.43 -1.52
N ALA A 132 16.97 -15.63 -0.36
CA ALA A 132 15.56 -15.99 -0.25
C ALA A 132 14.66 -14.86 -0.77
N ARG A 133 14.94 -13.61 -0.41
CA ARG A 133 14.19 -12.43 -0.90
C ARG A 133 14.25 -12.30 -2.42
N HIS A 134 15.43 -12.48 -3.03
CA HIS A 134 15.57 -12.45 -4.48
C HIS A 134 14.88 -13.63 -5.16
N GLY A 135 14.96 -14.84 -4.57
CA GLY A 135 14.25 -16.02 -5.05
C GLY A 135 12.74 -15.84 -5.06
N LEU A 136 12.17 -15.35 -3.95
CA LEU A 136 10.74 -15.01 -3.84
C LEU A 136 10.35 -13.89 -4.80
N GLY A 137 11.20 -12.89 -4.98
CA GLY A 137 11.01 -11.86 -6.00
C GLY A 137 10.89 -12.46 -7.39
N ARG A 138 11.81 -13.34 -7.80
CA ARG A 138 11.74 -14.02 -9.11
C ARG A 138 10.49 -14.88 -9.25
N LEU A 139 10.10 -15.61 -8.21
CA LEU A 139 8.87 -16.41 -8.20
C LEU A 139 7.63 -15.54 -8.37
N ALA A 140 7.53 -14.47 -7.58
CA ALA A 140 6.43 -13.51 -7.64
C ALA A 140 6.35 -12.78 -8.99
N TRP A 141 7.46 -12.69 -9.74
CA TRP A 141 7.50 -12.12 -11.08
C TRP A 141 7.20 -13.11 -12.21
N ARG A 142 7.06 -14.42 -11.93
CA ARG A 142 6.63 -15.40 -12.95
C ARG A 142 5.24 -15.04 -13.47
N ARG A 143 5.05 -15.14 -14.79
CA ARG A 143 3.78 -14.77 -15.45
C ARG A 143 2.58 -15.52 -14.86
N SER A 144 2.71 -16.82 -14.60
CA SER A 144 1.65 -17.63 -14.00
C SER A 144 1.28 -17.18 -12.59
N VAL A 145 2.28 -16.94 -11.73
CA VAL A 145 2.07 -16.46 -10.35
C VAL A 145 1.43 -15.08 -10.34
N ARG A 146 1.93 -14.16 -11.18
CA ARG A 146 1.33 -12.83 -11.34
C ARG A 146 -0.09 -12.89 -11.86
N ALA A 147 -0.38 -13.75 -12.83
CA ALA A 147 -1.72 -13.91 -13.39
C ALA A 147 -2.68 -14.49 -12.36
N ALA A 148 -2.26 -15.53 -11.62
CA ALA A 148 -3.04 -16.12 -10.54
C ALA A 148 -3.30 -15.10 -9.43
N TRP A 149 -2.27 -14.40 -8.96
CA TRP A 149 -2.41 -13.33 -7.96
C TRP A 149 -3.35 -12.23 -8.45
N ALA A 150 -3.18 -11.76 -9.69
CA ALA A 150 -4.04 -10.74 -10.27
C ALA A 150 -5.49 -11.20 -10.43
N PHE A 151 -5.73 -12.50 -10.63
CA PHE A 151 -7.07 -13.09 -10.71
C PHE A 151 -7.74 -13.19 -9.34
N ILE A 152 -7.08 -13.79 -8.35
CA ILE A 152 -7.66 -13.99 -7.00
C ILE A 152 -7.84 -12.67 -6.24
N THR A 153 -7.06 -11.65 -6.58
CA THR A 153 -7.19 -10.31 -6.00
C THR A 153 -8.12 -9.38 -6.80
N ARG A 154 -8.84 -9.90 -7.80
CA ARG A 154 -9.97 -9.17 -8.41
C ARG A 154 -11.07 -9.01 -7.36
N PRO A 155 -11.65 -7.81 -7.19
CA PRO A 155 -12.71 -7.59 -6.20
C PRO A 155 -13.87 -8.59 -6.30
N SER A 156 -14.34 -8.91 -7.50
CA SER A 156 -15.40 -9.91 -7.70
C SER A 156 -15.01 -11.31 -7.22
N VAL A 157 -13.79 -11.75 -7.53
CA VAL A 157 -13.29 -13.09 -7.17
C VAL A 157 -13.08 -13.16 -5.66
N ALA A 158 -12.39 -12.17 -5.07
CA ALA A 158 -12.17 -12.11 -3.63
C ALA A 158 -13.49 -12.03 -2.85
N TRP A 159 -14.44 -11.22 -3.32
CA TRP A 159 -15.79 -11.13 -2.75
C TRP A 159 -16.54 -12.46 -2.84
N THR A 160 -16.50 -13.14 -3.99
CA THR A 160 -17.17 -14.44 -4.18
C THR A 160 -16.56 -15.52 -3.28
N LEU A 161 -15.22 -15.57 -3.17
CA LEU A 161 -14.52 -16.49 -2.27
C LEU A 161 -14.91 -16.23 -0.81
N HIS A 162 -14.98 -14.96 -0.40
CA HIS A 162 -15.37 -14.59 0.96
C HIS A 162 -16.83 -14.93 1.26
N ALA A 163 -17.75 -14.58 0.35
CA ALA A 163 -19.16 -14.93 0.48
C ALA A 163 -19.37 -16.44 0.54
N THR A 164 -18.67 -17.20 -0.31
CA THR A 164 -18.74 -18.66 -0.32
C THR A 164 -18.23 -19.24 0.99
N ALA A 165 -17.08 -18.77 1.50
CA ALA A 165 -16.56 -19.24 2.77
C ALA A 165 -17.58 -18.99 3.90
N ILE A 166 -18.11 -17.77 4.03
CA ILE A 166 -19.09 -17.42 5.06
C ILE A 166 -20.33 -18.29 4.92
N LEU A 167 -21.00 -18.29 3.77
CA LEU A 167 -22.26 -19.01 3.58
C LEU A 167 -22.10 -20.51 3.79
N LEU A 168 -21.01 -21.11 3.27
CA LEU A 168 -20.75 -22.55 3.40
C LEU A 168 -20.62 -22.98 4.86
N TRP A 169 -19.81 -22.27 5.65
CA TRP A 169 -19.55 -22.65 7.04
C TRP A 169 -20.72 -22.35 7.98
N HIS A 170 -21.71 -21.56 7.56
CA HIS A 170 -22.95 -21.33 8.30
C HIS A 170 -24.08 -22.28 7.90
N LEU A 171 -23.85 -23.17 6.93
CA LEU A 171 -24.75 -24.30 6.72
C LEU A 171 -24.61 -25.30 7.89
N PRO A 172 -25.71 -25.74 8.52
CA PRO A 172 -25.65 -26.58 9.72
C PRO A 172 -24.73 -27.82 9.61
N PRO A 173 -24.67 -28.57 8.49
CA PRO A 173 -23.78 -29.73 8.39
C PRO A 173 -22.28 -29.37 8.44
N PHE A 174 -21.89 -28.26 7.81
CA PHE A 174 -20.49 -27.82 7.77
C PHE A 174 -20.08 -27.19 9.10
N TYR A 175 -20.98 -26.39 9.68
CA TYR A 175 -20.79 -25.82 11.00
C TYR A 175 -20.62 -26.91 12.07
N GLN A 176 -21.50 -27.90 12.09
CA GLN A 176 -21.40 -28.98 13.08
C GLN A 176 -20.11 -29.78 12.91
N ARG A 177 -19.66 -29.99 11.67
CA ARG A 177 -18.38 -30.67 11.41
C ARG A 177 -17.18 -29.89 11.95
N SER A 178 -17.20 -28.56 11.90
CA SER A 178 -16.11 -27.76 12.45
C SER A 178 -16.04 -27.88 13.97
N MET A 179 -17.18 -27.97 14.66
CA MET A 179 -17.23 -28.16 16.11
C MET A 179 -16.82 -29.56 16.58
N LEU A 180 -16.89 -30.56 15.70
CA LEU A 180 -16.52 -31.94 16.02
C LEU A 180 -15.09 -32.31 15.62
N SER A 181 -14.40 -31.48 14.82
CA SER A 181 -13.10 -31.82 14.24
C SER A 181 -12.15 -30.63 14.17
N ASP A 182 -11.00 -30.74 14.82
CA ASP A 182 -10.00 -29.65 14.95
C ASP A 182 -9.53 -29.17 13.58
N SER A 183 -9.37 -30.10 12.62
CA SER A 183 -8.97 -29.79 11.26
C SER A 183 -10.04 -29.01 10.50
N ALA A 184 -11.32 -29.29 10.75
CA ALA A 184 -12.44 -28.60 10.13
C ALA A 184 -12.62 -27.21 10.78
N HIS A 185 -12.45 -27.11 12.10
CA HIS A 185 -12.39 -25.84 12.82
C HIS A 185 -11.25 -24.94 12.31
N ALA A 186 -10.05 -25.50 12.18
CA ALA A 186 -8.89 -24.79 11.64
C ALA A 186 -9.12 -24.38 10.18
N ALA A 187 -9.72 -25.25 9.35
CA ALA A 187 -10.05 -24.93 7.97
C ALA A 187 -11.09 -23.80 7.87
N GLN A 188 -12.09 -23.78 8.75
CA GLN A 188 -13.06 -22.70 8.84
C GLN A 188 -12.38 -21.37 9.15
N HIS A 189 -11.65 -21.27 10.26
CA HIS A 189 -10.93 -20.06 10.66
C HIS A 189 -9.91 -19.61 9.59
N ALA A 190 -9.15 -20.54 9.01
CA ALA A 190 -8.20 -20.23 7.95
C ALA A 190 -8.91 -19.70 6.71
N SER A 191 -10.03 -20.30 6.30
CA SER A 191 -10.79 -19.83 5.14
C SER A 191 -11.38 -18.43 5.37
N PHE A 192 -11.90 -18.13 6.56
CA PHE A 192 -12.38 -16.80 6.92
C PHE A 192 -11.26 -15.78 6.90
N LEU A 193 -10.13 -16.05 7.56
CA LEU A 193 -9.00 -15.12 7.59
C LEU A 193 -8.40 -14.89 6.20
N VAL A 194 -8.13 -15.95 5.43
CA VAL A 194 -7.51 -15.84 4.10
C VAL A 194 -8.43 -15.11 3.13
N THR A 195 -9.72 -15.46 3.09
CA THR A 195 -10.66 -14.79 2.18
C THR A 195 -10.93 -13.34 2.60
N ALA A 196 -10.98 -13.03 3.90
CA ALA A 196 -11.08 -11.66 4.39
C ALA A 196 -9.83 -10.84 4.05
N LEU A 197 -8.62 -11.39 4.20
CA LEU A 197 -7.38 -10.74 3.77
C LEU A 197 -7.39 -10.42 2.27
N LEU A 198 -7.85 -11.36 1.43
CA LEU A 198 -7.99 -11.15 -0.01
C LEU A 198 -9.05 -10.08 -0.34
N PHE A 199 -10.19 -10.11 0.34
CA PHE A 199 -11.27 -9.15 0.19
C PHE A 199 -10.80 -7.74 0.52
N TRP A 200 -10.27 -7.52 1.72
CA TRP A 200 -9.76 -6.21 2.13
C TRP A 200 -8.55 -5.77 1.30
N TRP A 201 -7.69 -6.69 0.86
CA TRP A 201 -6.61 -6.37 -0.08
C TRP A 201 -7.17 -5.83 -1.39
N ALA A 202 -8.15 -6.51 -2.00
CA ALA A 202 -8.74 -6.11 -3.27
C ALA A 202 -9.41 -4.73 -3.19
N LEU A 203 -10.08 -4.43 -2.06
CA LEU A 203 -10.78 -3.16 -1.83
C LEU A 203 -9.82 -2.00 -1.50
N LEU A 204 -8.83 -2.24 -0.63
CA LEU A 204 -7.95 -1.17 -0.12
C LEU A 204 -6.75 -0.89 -1.04
N ARG A 205 -6.18 -1.90 -1.70
CA ARG A 205 -4.95 -1.74 -2.53
C ARG A 205 -5.26 -1.49 -4.01
N GLY A 206 -6.49 -1.71 -4.46
CA GLY A 206 -6.91 -1.60 -5.86
C GLY A 206 -7.29 -0.21 -6.37
N GLN A 207 -7.15 0.85 -5.56
CA GLN A 207 -7.84 2.15 -5.81
C GLN A 207 -7.18 3.09 -6.84
N GLY A 208 -6.12 2.67 -7.51
CA GLY A 208 -5.40 3.53 -8.47
C GLY A 208 -6.09 3.75 -9.82
N ALA A 209 -7.10 2.93 -10.17
CA ALA A 209 -7.77 2.99 -11.47
C ALA A 209 -9.20 3.55 -11.41
N PRO A 210 -9.66 4.30 -12.44
CA PRO A 210 -10.99 4.89 -12.49
C PRO A 210 -12.11 3.87 -12.23
N GLY A 211 -13.16 4.25 -11.49
CA GLY A 211 -14.34 3.42 -11.22
C GLY A 211 -14.19 2.36 -10.11
N ARG A 212 -12.97 2.08 -9.63
CA ARG A 212 -12.74 1.01 -8.63
C ARG A 212 -13.24 1.33 -7.23
N ALA A 213 -13.36 2.60 -6.88
CA ALA A 213 -13.94 3.00 -5.60
C ALA A 213 -15.45 2.76 -5.52
N GLY A 214 -16.21 3.05 -6.59
CA GLY A 214 -17.63 2.72 -6.66
C GLY A 214 -17.87 1.21 -6.56
N ALA A 215 -17.06 0.42 -7.28
CA ALA A 215 -17.10 -1.04 -7.15
C ALA A 215 -16.80 -1.51 -5.72
N ALA A 216 -15.83 -0.92 -5.02
CA ALA A 216 -15.53 -1.27 -3.63
C ALA A 216 -16.73 -1.04 -2.69
N VAL A 217 -17.46 0.07 -2.86
CA VAL A 217 -18.70 0.36 -2.11
C VAL A 217 -19.77 -0.69 -2.40
N LEU A 218 -19.96 -1.08 -3.67
CA LEU A 218 -20.91 -2.13 -4.03
C LEU A 218 -20.55 -3.49 -3.41
N TYR A 219 -19.28 -3.86 -3.36
CA TYR A 219 -18.84 -5.11 -2.72
C TYR A 219 -18.99 -5.06 -1.19
N LEU A 220 -18.78 -3.91 -0.55
CA LEU A 220 -19.07 -3.73 0.88
C LEU A 220 -20.56 -3.84 1.16
N PHE A 221 -21.39 -3.18 0.35
CA PHE A 221 -22.85 -3.29 0.46
C PHE A 221 -23.32 -4.73 0.26
N GLY A 222 -22.89 -5.40 -0.81
CA GLY A 222 -23.24 -6.79 -1.06
C GLY A 222 -22.79 -7.72 0.07
N THR A 223 -21.64 -7.43 0.69
CA THR A 223 -21.17 -8.15 1.88
C THR A 223 -22.10 -7.95 3.06
N ALA A 224 -22.44 -6.69 3.38
CA ALA A 224 -23.39 -6.37 4.43
C ALA A 224 -24.77 -7.01 4.20
N VAL A 225 -25.21 -7.14 2.94
CA VAL A 225 -26.48 -7.81 2.60
C VAL A 225 -26.44 -9.29 2.92
N TYR A 226 -25.44 -10.06 2.46
CA TYR A 226 -25.45 -11.50 2.71
C TYR A 226 -25.08 -11.85 4.16
N THR A 227 -24.16 -11.11 4.81
CA THR A 227 -23.84 -11.36 6.22
C THR A 227 -24.95 -10.89 7.14
N GLY A 228 -25.52 -9.71 6.87
CA GLY A 228 -26.63 -9.15 7.64
C GLY A 228 -27.91 -9.95 7.45
N GLY A 229 -28.20 -10.44 6.24
CA GLY A 229 -29.33 -11.34 6.00
C GLY A 229 -29.21 -12.64 6.79
N LEU A 230 -28.03 -13.26 6.80
CA LEU A 230 -27.77 -14.48 7.57
C LEU A 230 -27.84 -14.21 9.09
N GLY A 231 -27.26 -13.11 9.58
CA GLY A 231 -27.35 -12.71 10.98
C GLY A 231 -28.78 -12.44 11.42
N ALA A 232 -29.54 -11.69 10.61
CA ALA A 232 -30.96 -11.41 10.86
C ALA A 232 -31.78 -12.71 10.93
N LEU A 233 -31.56 -13.66 10.00
CA LEU A 233 -32.22 -14.96 10.02
C LEU A 233 -31.95 -15.73 11.32
N LEU A 234 -30.70 -15.77 11.78
CA LEU A 234 -30.33 -16.42 13.05
C LEU A 234 -30.92 -15.70 14.26
N THR A 235 -31.05 -14.37 14.21
CA THR A 235 -31.65 -13.57 15.28
C THR A 235 -33.16 -13.76 15.40
N VAL A 236 -33.89 -13.85 14.29
CA VAL A 236 -35.36 -13.86 14.31
C VAL A 236 -35.95 -15.27 14.32
N THR A 237 -35.16 -16.29 13.98
CA THR A 237 -35.67 -17.66 13.95
C THR A 237 -36.02 -18.17 15.36
N ASP A 238 -37.11 -18.91 15.45
CA ASP A 238 -37.56 -19.69 16.60
C ASP A 238 -37.00 -21.12 16.60
N ARG A 239 -36.28 -21.50 15.55
CA ARG A 239 -35.69 -22.84 15.38
C ARG A 239 -34.22 -22.83 15.77
N LEU A 240 -33.83 -23.83 16.56
CA LEU A 240 -32.42 -24.09 16.84
C LEU A 240 -31.75 -24.77 15.63
N TRP A 241 -30.86 -24.05 14.95
CA TRP A 241 -30.12 -24.54 13.79
C TRP A 241 -28.87 -25.33 14.20
N TYR A 242 -28.34 -25.07 15.39
CA TYR A 242 -27.12 -25.69 15.91
C TYR A 242 -27.36 -26.43 17.23
N PRO A 243 -27.93 -27.66 17.18
CA PRO A 243 -28.22 -28.45 18.37
C PRO A 243 -27.00 -28.82 19.22
N LEU A 244 -25.77 -28.69 18.71
CA LEU A 244 -24.54 -28.98 19.45
C LEU A 244 -24.37 -28.13 20.72
N TYR A 245 -25.08 -27.01 20.84
CA TYR A 245 -25.07 -26.13 22.01
C TYR A 245 -26.06 -26.54 23.10
N LEU A 246 -26.90 -27.56 22.87
CA LEU A 246 -27.76 -28.13 23.90
C LEU A 246 -26.93 -28.59 25.12
N GLY A 247 -27.30 -28.12 26.31
CA GLY A 247 -26.60 -28.44 27.56
C GLY A 247 -25.27 -27.70 27.78
N ARG A 248 -24.86 -26.80 26.87
CA ARG A 248 -23.60 -26.03 26.98
C ARG A 248 -23.79 -24.61 27.49
N THR A 249 -24.92 -23.97 27.15
CA THR A 249 -25.17 -22.55 27.40
C THR A 249 -25.72 -22.26 28.81
N ALA A 250 -26.32 -23.26 29.47
CA ALA A 250 -26.99 -23.08 30.76
C ALA A 250 -26.10 -22.47 31.88
N PRO A 251 -24.80 -22.83 32.03
CA PRO A 251 -23.91 -22.18 32.99
C PRO A 251 -23.73 -20.67 32.77
N TRP A 252 -24.07 -20.17 31.58
CA TRP A 252 -23.98 -18.77 31.17
C TRP A 252 -25.33 -18.04 31.25
N GLY A 253 -26.37 -18.69 31.79
CA GLY A 253 -27.69 -18.11 31.95
C GLY A 253 -28.48 -17.92 30.64
N LEU A 254 -28.08 -18.61 29.57
CA LEU A 254 -28.72 -18.55 28.27
C LEU A 254 -29.29 -19.91 27.88
N THR A 255 -30.47 -19.92 27.27
CA THR A 255 -30.92 -21.06 26.47
C THR A 255 -30.13 -21.12 25.16
N PRO A 256 -30.00 -22.30 24.53
CA PRO A 256 -29.30 -22.43 23.25
C PRO A 256 -29.93 -21.61 22.11
N LEU A 257 -31.25 -21.39 22.17
CA LEU A 257 -31.94 -20.54 21.21
C LEU A 257 -31.58 -19.06 21.42
N GLU A 258 -31.60 -18.57 22.66
CA GLU A 258 -31.21 -17.19 22.98
C GLU A 258 -29.76 -16.91 22.57
N ASP A 259 -28.84 -17.84 22.84
CA ASP A 259 -27.44 -17.71 22.43
C ASP A 259 -27.27 -17.69 20.90
N GLN A 260 -28.05 -18.49 20.16
CA GLN A 260 -28.09 -18.43 18.70
C GLN A 260 -28.62 -17.09 18.18
N GLN A 261 -29.66 -16.55 18.80
CA GLN A 261 -30.23 -15.27 18.40
C GLN A 261 -29.24 -14.13 18.67
N LEU A 262 -28.54 -14.19 19.81
CA LEU A 262 -27.44 -13.30 20.16
C LEU A 262 -26.28 -13.41 19.17
N ALA A 263 -25.93 -14.63 18.74
CA ALA A 263 -24.92 -14.85 17.72
C ALA A 263 -25.30 -14.20 16.38
N GLY A 264 -26.58 -14.29 15.98
CA GLY A 264 -27.11 -13.57 14.83
C GLY A 264 -26.97 -12.05 14.97
N LEU A 265 -27.22 -11.49 16.17
CA LEU A 265 -27.08 -10.05 16.43
C LEU A 265 -25.62 -9.60 16.35
N VAL A 266 -24.70 -10.39 16.90
CA VAL A 266 -23.25 -10.17 16.83
C VAL A 266 -22.76 -10.19 15.37
N MET A 267 -23.29 -11.10 14.55
CA MET A 267 -22.96 -11.17 13.14
C MET A 267 -23.54 -9.99 12.34
N TRP A 268 -24.76 -9.56 12.68
CA TRP A 268 -25.47 -8.53 11.93
C TRP A 268 -24.97 -7.12 12.22
N MET A 269 -25.02 -6.68 13.48
CA MET A 269 -24.91 -5.27 13.85
C MET A 269 -23.46 -4.75 13.78
N PRO A 270 -22.47 -5.36 14.49
CA PRO A 270 -21.06 -5.02 14.33
C PRO A 270 -20.59 -5.04 12.88
N GLY A 271 -20.96 -6.08 12.12
CA GLY A 271 -20.58 -6.20 10.72
C GLY A 271 -21.12 -5.09 9.84
N ALA A 272 -22.40 -4.78 9.97
CA ALA A 272 -23.01 -3.66 9.25
C ALA A 272 -22.30 -2.33 9.54
N LEU A 273 -21.95 -2.06 10.81
CA LEU A 273 -21.27 -0.83 11.20
C LEU A 273 -19.87 -0.72 10.58
N VAL A 274 -19.07 -1.79 10.62
CA VAL A 274 -17.72 -1.79 10.04
C VAL A 274 -17.77 -1.61 8.52
N TYR A 275 -18.63 -2.36 7.82
CA TYR A 275 -18.76 -2.24 6.37
C TYR A 275 -19.30 -0.88 5.95
N LEU A 276 -20.25 -0.31 6.70
CA LEU A 276 -20.77 1.04 6.46
C LEU A 276 -19.69 2.10 6.65
N ALA A 277 -18.96 2.05 7.77
CA ALA A 277 -17.87 2.99 8.05
C ALA A 277 -16.78 2.91 6.96
N ALA A 278 -16.42 1.69 6.52
CA ALA A 278 -15.50 1.49 5.41
C ALA A 278 -16.05 2.07 4.11
N ALA A 279 -17.32 1.82 3.78
CA ALA A 279 -17.95 2.30 2.55
C ALA A 279 -18.00 3.84 2.51
N ILE A 280 -18.39 4.48 3.61
CA ILE A 280 -18.39 5.94 3.76
C ILE A 280 -16.97 6.49 3.59
N THR A 281 -15.97 5.88 4.24
CA THR A 281 -14.57 6.32 4.15
C THR A 281 -14.07 6.23 2.72
N LEU A 282 -14.32 5.11 2.03
CA LEU A 282 -13.91 4.91 0.64
C LEU A 282 -14.64 5.85 -0.32
N ALA A 283 -15.94 6.05 -0.13
CA ALA A 283 -16.73 7.00 -0.91
C ALA A 283 -16.22 8.44 -0.72
N ALA A 284 -15.94 8.85 0.53
CA ALA A 284 -15.40 10.15 0.85
C ALA A 284 -13.99 10.36 0.24
N MET A 285 -13.12 9.37 0.31
CA MET A 285 -11.80 9.40 -0.34
C MET A 285 -11.93 9.55 -1.85
N TRP A 286 -12.86 8.82 -2.46
CA TRP A 286 -13.13 8.89 -3.90
C TRP A 286 -13.69 10.24 -4.33
N LEU A 287 -14.67 10.79 -3.60
CA LEU A 287 -15.24 12.11 -3.86
C LEU A 287 -14.18 13.21 -3.73
N ARG A 288 -13.30 13.13 -2.72
CA ARG A 288 -12.18 14.08 -2.56
C ARG A 288 -11.20 14.01 -3.73
N GLU A 289 -10.88 12.82 -4.21
CA GLU A 289 -9.99 12.63 -5.37
C GLU A 289 -10.66 13.09 -6.68
N ALA A 290 -11.95 12.79 -6.86
CA ALA A 290 -12.74 13.27 -7.99
C ALA A 290 -12.78 14.80 -8.00
N ASN A 291 -13.03 15.43 -6.84
CA ASN A 291 -13.04 16.89 -6.72
C ASN A 291 -11.67 17.50 -7.02
N ARG A 292 -10.57 16.90 -6.52
CA ARG A 292 -9.20 17.33 -6.90
C ARG A 292 -8.94 17.23 -8.40
N ARG A 293 -9.48 16.22 -9.08
CA ARG A 293 -9.38 16.09 -10.54
C ARG A 293 -10.19 17.14 -11.24
N VAL A 294 -11.44 17.39 -10.83
CA VAL A 294 -12.30 18.45 -11.38
C VAL A 294 -11.62 19.80 -11.21
N LEU A 295 -11.14 20.15 -10.00
CA LEU A 295 -10.43 21.41 -9.75
C LEU A 295 -9.13 21.53 -10.58
N ARG A 296 -8.39 20.43 -10.79
CA ARG A 296 -7.24 20.42 -11.71
C ARG A 296 -7.66 20.62 -13.16
N TRP A 297 -8.74 19.98 -13.59
CA TRP A 297 -9.32 20.14 -14.93
C TRP A 297 -9.86 21.54 -15.14
N GLU A 298 -10.52 22.14 -14.16
CA GLU A 298 -10.97 23.53 -14.17
C GLU A 298 -9.77 24.48 -14.16
N ALA A 299 -8.74 24.25 -13.34
CA ALA A 299 -7.52 25.05 -13.39
C ALA A 299 -6.84 24.96 -14.77
N LEU A 300 -6.77 23.76 -15.37
CA LEU A 300 -6.25 23.56 -16.72
C LEU A 300 -7.15 24.18 -17.79
N ARG A 301 -8.48 24.12 -17.64
CA ARG A 301 -9.49 24.67 -18.57
C ARG A 301 -9.60 26.18 -18.47
N SER A 302 -9.43 26.76 -17.28
CA SER A 302 -9.35 28.20 -17.03
C SER A 302 -8.00 28.76 -17.46
N ALA A 303 -6.94 27.96 -17.33
CA ALA A 303 -5.66 28.24 -17.95
C ALA A 303 -5.68 28.01 -19.47
N ALA A 304 -6.58 27.19 -20.02
CA ALA A 304 -6.61 26.89 -21.46
C ALA A 304 -6.84 28.11 -22.35
N PRO A 305 -7.79 29.04 -22.11
CA PRO A 305 -7.90 30.27 -22.89
C PRO A 305 -6.72 31.20 -22.64
N LEU A 306 -6.13 31.24 -21.44
CA LEU A 306 -4.91 32.02 -21.18
C LEU A 306 -3.69 31.42 -21.91
N LEU A 307 -3.54 30.10 -21.92
CA LEU A 307 -2.52 29.34 -22.62
C LEU A 307 -2.76 29.38 -24.13
N LEU A 308 -4.01 29.41 -24.58
CA LEU A 308 -4.40 29.59 -25.98
C LEU A 308 -4.18 31.03 -26.42
N VAL A 309 -4.44 32.04 -25.57
CA VAL A 309 -4.11 33.45 -25.83
C VAL A 309 -2.60 33.65 -25.76
N LEU A 310 -1.87 33.00 -24.86
CA LEU A 310 -0.41 33.01 -24.83
C LEU A 310 0.19 32.22 -26.00
N ALA A 311 -0.49 31.18 -26.50
CA ALA A 311 -0.09 30.44 -27.69
C ALA A 311 -0.47 31.17 -28.98
N LEU A 312 -1.59 31.90 -29.02
CA LEU A 312 -2.04 32.73 -30.15
C LEU A 312 -1.30 34.07 -30.18
N ALA A 313 -1.06 34.71 -29.05
CA ALA A 313 -0.10 35.82 -28.91
C ALA A 313 1.33 35.31 -29.13
N GLY A 314 1.59 34.05 -28.79
CA GLY A 314 2.77 33.31 -29.21
C GLY A 314 2.78 32.97 -30.70
N LEU A 315 1.66 32.97 -31.43
CA LEU A 315 1.63 32.78 -32.90
C LEU A 315 1.67 34.13 -33.64
N ILE A 316 1.12 35.19 -33.04
CA ILE A 316 1.23 36.60 -33.48
C ILE A 316 2.61 37.16 -33.11
N GLY A 317 3.30 36.54 -32.14
CA GLY A 317 4.64 36.87 -31.66
C GLY A 317 5.67 35.75 -31.81
N CYS A 318 5.38 34.67 -32.56
CA CYS A 318 6.39 33.73 -33.05
C CYS A 318 6.81 34.16 -34.44
N ASP A 319 7.49 35.31 -34.48
CA ASP A 319 8.82 35.19 -35.03
C ASP A 319 9.59 34.29 -34.05
N ARG A 320 10.14 33.15 -34.49
CA ARG A 320 11.20 32.53 -33.69
C ARG A 320 12.35 33.53 -33.74
N GLY A 321 12.32 34.49 -32.82
CA GLY A 321 13.34 35.52 -32.74
C GLY A 321 14.68 34.82 -32.77
N PRO A 322 15.58 35.22 -33.69
CA PRO A 322 16.85 34.53 -33.88
C PRO A 322 17.59 34.41 -32.53
N ALA A 323 18.49 33.43 -32.42
CA ALA A 323 19.42 33.38 -31.29
C ALA A 323 19.95 34.79 -31.01
N LEU A 324 19.99 35.20 -29.73
CA LEU A 324 20.42 36.56 -29.40
C LEU A 324 21.75 36.82 -30.10
N SER A 325 21.81 37.92 -30.84
CA SER A 325 23.06 38.37 -31.43
C SER A 325 24.10 38.52 -30.32
N ALA A 326 25.39 38.42 -30.67
CA ALA A 326 26.46 38.59 -29.68
C ALA A 326 26.33 39.92 -28.91
N GLN A 327 25.81 40.97 -29.55
CA GLN A 327 25.57 42.28 -28.93
C GLN A 327 24.40 42.28 -27.93
N GLU A 328 23.33 41.53 -28.20
CA GLU A 328 22.21 41.40 -27.27
C GLU A 328 22.58 40.51 -26.08
N ALA A 329 23.28 39.41 -26.34
CA ALA A 329 23.82 38.54 -25.30
C ALA A 329 24.78 39.32 -24.37
N ALA A 330 25.60 40.21 -24.92
CA ALA A 330 26.46 41.09 -24.15
C ALA A 330 25.65 42.06 -23.28
N ARG A 331 24.58 42.67 -23.80
CA ARG A 331 23.72 43.58 -23.02
C ARG A 331 23.05 42.88 -21.84
N VAL A 332 22.41 41.72 -22.06
CA VAL A 332 21.68 41.02 -20.99
C VAL A 332 22.59 40.47 -19.90
N THR A 333 23.83 40.13 -20.25
CA THR A 333 24.83 39.65 -19.27
C THR A 333 25.63 40.77 -18.62
N ARG A 334 25.32 42.06 -18.89
CA ARG A 334 26.07 43.23 -18.40
C ARG A 334 27.53 43.26 -18.87
N GLY A 335 27.74 43.02 -20.16
CA GLY A 335 29.02 43.17 -20.86
C GLY A 335 29.77 41.86 -21.14
N GLY A 336 29.13 40.70 -21.11
CA GLY A 336 29.77 39.44 -21.46
C GLY A 336 30.07 39.32 -22.96
N ASP A 337 31.16 38.64 -23.32
CA ASP A 337 31.57 38.39 -24.70
C ASP A 337 31.36 36.91 -25.06
N ALA A 338 30.48 36.66 -26.03
CA ALA A 338 30.15 35.31 -26.46
C ALA A 338 31.33 34.55 -27.10
N ARG A 339 32.30 35.24 -27.72
CA ARG A 339 33.49 34.58 -28.28
C ARG A 339 34.41 34.11 -27.15
N ARG A 340 34.71 34.99 -26.19
CA ARG A 340 35.47 34.60 -24.98
C ARG A 340 34.74 33.53 -24.19
N GLY A 341 33.41 33.58 -24.15
CA GLY A 341 32.58 32.56 -23.53
C GLY A 341 32.73 31.19 -24.17
N ALA A 342 32.77 31.11 -25.51
CA ALA A 342 33.01 29.86 -26.23
C ALA A 342 34.39 29.26 -25.88
N ASP A 343 35.42 30.11 -25.78
CA ASP A 343 36.77 29.70 -25.41
C ASP A 343 36.85 29.24 -23.95
N ALA A 344 36.17 29.96 -23.04
CA ALA A 344 36.05 29.57 -21.64
C ALA A 344 35.32 28.22 -21.48
N VAL A 345 34.24 27.98 -22.23
CA VAL A 345 33.53 26.70 -22.26
C VAL A 345 34.45 25.54 -22.66
N ARG A 346 35.38 25.76 -23.60
CA ARG A 346 36.41 24.77 -23.98
C ARG A 346 37.44 24.58 -22.86
N ARG A 347 37.98 25.70 -22.35
CA ARG A 347 39.04 25.72 -21.34
C ARG A 347 38.63 25.06 -20.02
N PHE A 348 37.40 25.31 -19.57
CA PHE A 348 36.85 24.72 -18.33
C PHE A 348 36.27 23.30 -18.55
N GLY A 349 36.36 22.74 -19.76
CA GLY A 349 36.00 21.35 -20.01
C GLY A 349 34.50 21.04 -19.92
N CYS A 350 33.62 22.03 -20.09
CA CYS A 350 32.17 21.83 -19.99
C CYS A 350 31.66 20.75 -20.97
N GLY A 351 32.36 20.57 -22.09
CA GLY A 351 32.06 19.56 -23.10
C GLY A 351 32.27 18.10 -22.67
N ALA A 352 32.99 17.84 -21.57
CA ALA A 352 33.14 16.50 -21.00
C ALA A 352 31.82 15.96 -20.43
N CYS A 353 30.97 16.87 -19.94
CA CYS A 353 29.68 16.53 -19.35
C CYS A 353 28.49 16.88 -20.25
N HIS A 354 28.60 17.91 -21.08
CA HIS A 354 27.49 18.43 -21.87
C HIS A 354 27.72 18.35 -23.38
N VAL A 355 26.64 18.13 -24.12
CA VAL A 355 26.58 18.41 -25.56
C VAL A 355 26.38 19.91 -25.77
N ILE A 356 27.32 20.56 -26.47
CA ILE A 356 27.31 22.03 -26.66
C ILE A 356 27.49 22.37 -28.15
N PRO A 357 26.42 22.76 -28.86
CA PRO A 357 26.52 23.19 -30.26
C PRO A 357 27.52 24.35 -30.44
N GLY A 358 28.38 24.26 -31.46
CA GLY A 358 29.42 25.27 -31.75
C GLY A 358 30.75 25.07 -31.01
N ILE A 359 30.85 24.07 -30.13
CA ILE A 359 32.09 23.71 -29.45
C ILE A 359 32.56 22.33 -29.93
N ALA A 360 33.67 22.30 -30.67
CA ALA A 360 34.27 21.05 -31.14
C ALA A 360 34.58 20.11 -29.97
N GLY A 361 34.23 18.83 -30.11
CA GLY A 361 34.47 17.80 -29.10
C GLY A 361 33.51 17.79 -27.89
N ALA A 362 32.61 18.78 -27.76
CA ALA A 362 31.64 18.84 -26.66
C ALA A 362 30.46 17.87 -26.89
N SER A 363 30.66 16.61 -26.52
CA SER A 363 29.70 15.51 -26.74
C SER A 363 29.32 14.75 -25.47
N GLY A 364 29.67 15.28 -24.29
CA GLY A 364 29.34 14.67 -23.00
C GLY A 364 27.82 14.55 -22.76
N GLN A 365 27.40 13.45 -22.13
CA GLN A 365 25.99 13.15 -21.85
C GLN A 365 25.69 12.98 -20.34
N VAL A 366 26.65 13.33 -19.49
CA VAL A 366 26.49 13.28 -18.02
C VAL A 366 25.52 14.37 -17.56
N GLY A 367 25.63 15.56 -18.13
CA GLY A 367 24.71 16.67 -17.93
C GLY A 367 23.75 16.83 -19.12
N PRO A 368 22.63 17.56 -18.94
CA PRO A 368 21.69 17.81 -20.03
C PRO A 368 22.35 18.59 -21.19
N PRO A 369 21.89 18.45 -22.43
CA PRO A 369 22.43 19.22 -23.56
C PRO A 369 22.25 20.73 -23.31
N LEU A 370 23.19 21.55 -23.79
CA LEU A 370 23.13 23.03 -23.66
C LEU A 370 22.68 23.72 -24.94
N GLY A 371 22.32 22.96 -25.98
CA GLY A 371 21.55 23.49 -27.11
C GLY A 371 20.22 24.06 -26.63
N GLY A 372 19.89 25.27 -27.06
CA GLY A 372 18.67 25.99 -26.69
C GLY A 372 18.58 26.44 -25.23
N VAL A 373 19.67 26.38 -24.46
CA VAL A 373 19.65 26.73 -23.04
C VAL A 373 19.28 28.21 -22.81
N GLY A 374 19.61 29.11 -23.73
CA GLY A 374 19.25 30.53 -23.66
C GLY A 374 17.75 30.81 -23.82
N GLY A 375 16.96 29.81 -24.22
CA GLY A 375 15.50 29.90 -24.40
C GLY A 375 14.69 29.16 -23.34
N ARG A 376 15.33 28.44 -22.41
CA ARG A 376 14.62 27.66 -21.38
C ARG A 376 14.02 28.56 -20.31
N ALA A 377 12.86 28.20 -19.77
CA ALA A 377 12.27 28.92 -18.63
C ALA A 377 13.06 28.69 -17.33
N TYR A 378 13.65 27.49 -17.17
CA TYR A 378 14.40 27.10 -15.98
C TYR A 378 15.76 26.51 -16.33
N ILE A 379 16.74 26.74 -15.45
CA ILE A 379 18.07 26.13 -15.46
C ILE A 379 18.32 25.43 -14.13
N ALA A 380 19.24 24.45 -14.13
CA ALA A 380 19.58 23.65 -12.96
C ALA A 380 18.40 22.90 -12.28
N GLY A 381 17.21 22.88 -12.91
CA GLY A 381 15.99 22.30 -12.34
C GLY A 381 15.33 23.12 -11.22
N VAL A 382 15.98 24.19 -10.75
CA VAL A 382 15.57 24.95 -9.55
C VAL A 382 15.60 26.46 -9.70
N LEU A 383 16.27 27.01 -10.73
CA LEU A 383 16.37 28.46 -10.95
C LEU A 383 15.64 28.90 -12.22
N THR A 384 15.01 30.08 -12.17
CA THR A 384 14.54 30.78 -13.36
C THR A 384 15.73 31.23 -14.21
N ASN A 385 15.60 31.16 -15.52
CA ASN A 385 16.70 31.42 -16.46
C ASN A 385 16.97 32.92 -16.68
N THR A 386 17.56 33.57 -15.69
CA THR A 386 18.06 34.95 -15.79
C THR A 386 19.59 34.97 -15.90
N PRO A 387 20.20 36.02 -16.51
CA PRO A 387 21.65 36.14 -16.62
C PRO A 387 22.38 36.01 -15.29
N GLU A 388 21.84 36.63 -14.24
CA GLU A 388 22.39 36.58 -12.89
C GLU A 388 22.34 35.15 -12.32
N ASN A 389 21.25 34.42 -12.54
CA ASN A 389 21.11 33.04 -12.09
C ASN A 389 22.02 32.09 -12.87
N MET A 390 22.20 32.31 -14.17
CA MET A 390 23.11 31.53 -14.99
C MET A 390 24.56 31.72 -14.53
N ILE A 391 24.99 32.97 -14.30
CA ILE A 391 26.31 33.28 -13.76
C ILE A 391 26.49 32.64 -12.37
N ARG A 392 25.49 32.80 -11.48
CA ARG A 392 25.52 32.19 -10.14
C ARG A 392 25.68 30.67 -10.18
N TRP A 393 24.94 30.00 -11.07
CA TRP A 393 25.03 28.56 -11.26
C TRP A 393 26.39 28.11 -11.77
N ILE A 394 26.98 28.84 -12.73
CA ILE A 394 28.30 28.52 -13.30
C ILE A 394 29.41 28.69 -12.25
N VAL A 395 29.34 29.75 -11.42
CA VAL A 395 30.37 30.04 -10.41
C VAL A 395 30.32 29.06 -9.23
N ASN A 396 29.12 28.77 -8.69
CA ASN A 396 28.98 27.93 -7.50
C ASN A 396 27.72 27.04 -7.56
N PRO A 397 27.74 25.95 -8.35
CA PRO A 397 26.58 25.08 -8.53
C PRO A 397 26.17 24.38 -7.22
N ARG A 398 27.14 23.94 -6.40
CA ARG A 398 26.84 23.28 -5.10
C ARG A 398 26.27 24.21 -4.04
N GLY A 399 26.54 25.52 -4.14
CA GLY A 399 25.88 26.54 -3.31
C GLY A 399 24.45 26.86 -3.74
N VAL A 400 24.03 26.42 -4.94
CA VAL A 400 22.64 26.51 -5.42
C VAL A 400 21.88 25.21 -5.14
N ASP A 401 22.48 24.07 -5.48
CA ASP A 401 21.95 22.74 -5.21
C ASP A 401 23.03 21.83 -4.63
N SER A 402 22.90 21.50 -3.34
CA SER A 402 23.86 20.62 -2.64
C SER A 402 23.95 19.20 -3.20
N LEU A 403 22.96 18.75 -3.99
CA LEU A 403 22.89 17.42 -4.57
C LEU A 403 23.39 17.37 -6.03
N THR A 404 23.79 18.51 -6.61
CA THR A 404 24.27 18.55 -8.00
C THR A 404 25.58 17.79 -8.18
N ALA A 405 25.67 17.05 -9.29
CA ALA A 405 26.90 16.41 -9.72
C ALA A 405 27.88 17.40 -10.42
N MET A 406 27.42 18.61 -10.77
CA MET A 406 28.26 19.62 -11.41
C MET A 406 29.33 20.12 -10.40
N PRO A 407 30.63 19.98 -10.70
CA PRO A 407 31.69 20.41 -9.79
C PRO A 407 31.84 21.93 -9.78
N ILE A 408 32.51 22.47 -8.76
CA ILE A 408 32.97 23.86 -8.76
C ILE A 408 34.24 23.91 -9.62
N LEU A 409 34.15 24.54 -10.79
CA LEU A 409 35.21 24.56 -11.81
C LEU A 409 36.24 25.69 -11.63
N GLY A 410 36.04 26.57 -10.64
CA GLY A 410 36.91 27.73 -10.43
C GLY A 410 36.69 28.88 -11.43
N VAL A 411 35.54 28.91 -12.10
CA VAL A 411 35.17 29.97 -13.05
C VAL A 411 34.96 31.28 -12.29
N SER A 412 35.68 32.33 -12.64
CA SER A 412 35.48 33.66 -12.05
C SER A 412 34.17 34.30 -12.54
N THR A 413 33.62 35.26 -11.79
CA THR A 413 32.38 35.96 -12.20
C THR A 413 32.46 36.60 -13.60
N PRO A 414 33.57 37.26 -14.00
CA PRO A 414 33.72 37.76 -15.37
C PRO A 414 33.74 36.64 -16.43
N GLU A 415 34.43 35.53 -16.20
CA GLU A 415 34.43 34.39 -17.12
C GLU A 415 33.05 33.73 -17.21
N ALA A 416 32.35 33.59 -16.08
CA ALA A 416 30.98 33.09 -16.04
C ALA A 416 30.00 33.99 -16.79
N ARG A 417 30.24 35.31 -16.80
CA ARG A 417 29.49 36.28 -17.60
C ARG A 417 29.71 36.08 -19.09
N ASP A 418 30.96 35.89 -19.52
CA ASP A 418 31.30 35.58 -20.91
C ASP A 418 30.67 34.24 -21.34
N ILE A 419 30.75 33.20 -20.49
CA ILE A 419 30.10 31.90 -20.73
C ILE A 419 28.57 32.06 -20.83
N ALA A 420 27.94 32.79 -19.91
CA ALA A 420 26.52 33.06 -19.98
C ALA A 420 26.15 33.77 -21.28
N ALA A 421 26.94 34.74 -21.75
CA ALA A 421 26.72 35.42 -23.01
C ALA A 421 26.75 34.42 -24.18
N TYR A 422 27.74 33.54 -24.21
CA TYR A 422 27.79 32.45 -25.19
C TYR A 422 26.55 31.55 -25.14
N LEU A 423 26.13 31.12 -23.95
CA LEU A 423 24.97 30.24 -23.79
C LEU A 423 23.64 30.91 -24.18
N TYR A 424 23.51 32.22 -24.00
CA TYR A 424 22.35 32.99 -24.48
C TYR A 424 22.30 33.13 -26.01
N THR A 425 23.44 32.98 -26.70
CA THR A 425 23.47 32.81 -28.17
C THR A 425 23.07 31.40 -28.62
N ARG A 426 22.76 30.47 -27.70
CA ARG A 426 22.28 29.11 -27.99
C ARG A 426 20.80 29.01 -27.63
N ARG A 427 19.91 29.42 -28.56
CA ARG A 427 18.45 29.27 -28.46
C ARG A 427 17.92 28.13 -29.32
#